data_AF-A0A925UZL1-F1
#
_entry.id   AF-A0A925UZL1-F1
#
_cell.length_a   1.000
_cell.length_b   1.000
_cell.length_c   1.000
_cell.angle_alpha   90.00
_cell.angle_beta   90.00
_cell.angle_gamma   90.00
#
_symmetry.space_group_name_H-M   'P 1'
#
loop_
_entity.id
_entity.type
_entity.pdbx_description
1 polymer ?
#
loop_
_entity_poly.entity_id
_entity_poly.type
_entity_poly.pdbx_seq_one_letter_code
_entity_poly.pdbx_strand_id
1 'polypeptide(L)'
;MKIRSSAKIAIGFLAIVGGGYYGWQLYAGMTVDGLKFAPIRPSRVNIVGIASDSGYRVLVANHAAQLIRSSVENFDASAGQEALSDAAEKKRVPIREMLQALQGNAAALGQFIAIMNEMQETAEWPTERIIWKEGDLRKAISGDPVLTPKLEKAINVRLDGTPLTQISLTAHENGIIVETYVPCKVQVADQAVDMKGTIQIPYRSQISKAVARALNEKAYDLPALAGYYALEKQKIDRGEGQKEDVRKSLNRLIDAESNAELARPAQQVLKSATVVVTDVHIAKASSRNYIAGSETLNDLTIEMTDEGRKRLWQFSRKKVGSQLLLIVDGVAIAAPRIRHELAQGELQITQMPDKVLVQDAVDAINNKTGVKS
;
A
#
# COMPACT_ATOMS: atom_id res chain seq x y z
N MET A 1 -17.75 49.81 -39.59
CA MET A 1 -16.98 49.93 -38.34
C MET A 1 -15.51 49.63 -38.65
N LYS A 2 -14.62 50.65 -38.70
CA LYS A 2 -13.19 50.44 -38.98
C LYS A 2 -12.51 49.91 -37.72
N ILE A 3 -12.16 48.63 -37.70
CA ILE A 3 -11.41 48.01 -36.61
C ILE A 3 -10.06 48.72 -36.49
N ARG A 4 -9.78 49.30 -35.31
CA ARG A 4 -8.52 50.00 -35.02
C ARG A 4 -7.33 49.05 -35.26
N SER A 5 -6.22 49.57 -35.79
CA SER A 5 -5.04 48.77 -36.15
C SER A 5 -4.50 47.92 -34.99
N SER A 6 -4.62 48.40 -33.75
CA SER A 6 -4.29 47.64 -32.53
C SER A 6 -5.16 46.39 -32.33
N ALA A 7 -6.45 46.46 -32.65
CA ALA A 7 -7.36 45.31 -32.57
C ALA A 7 -7.08 44.27 -33.66
N LYS A 8 -6.58 44.67 -34.84
CA LYS A 8 -6.16 43.72 -35.88
C LYS A 8 -4.90 42.94 -35.49
N ILE A 9 -3.94 43.62 -34.85
CA ILE A 9 -2.72 42.98 -34.33
C ILE A 9 -3.09 42.03 -33.17
N ALA A 10 -3.98 42.45 -32.26
CA ALA A 10 -4.45 41.59 -31.17
C ALA A 10 -5.19 40.35 -31.68
N ILE A 11 -6.08 40.48 -32.67
CA ILE A 11 -6.79 39.35 -33.29
C ILE A 11 -5.80 38.43 -34.03
N GLY A 12 -4.83 38.98 -34.76
CA GLY A 12 -3.78 38.20 -35.42
C GLY A 12 -2.92 37.42 -34.43
N PHE A 13 -2.53 38.05 -33.31
CA PHE A 13 -1.80 37.39 -32.24
C PHE A 13 -2.64 36.30 -31.56
N LEU A 14 -3.92 36.57 -31.25
CA LEU A 14 -4.85 35.59 -30.70
C LEU A 14 -5.08 34.41 -31.65
N ALA A 15 -5.12 34.64 -32.97
CA ALA A 15 -5.26 33.58 -33.97
C ALA A 15 -4.00 32.72 -34.09
N ILE A 16 -2.81 33.31 -34.00
CA ILE A 16 -1.53 32.56 -34.01
C ILE A 16 -1.35 31.77 -32.71
N VAL A 17 -1.62 32.39 -31.56
CA VAL A 17 -1.54 31.73 -30.25
C VAL A 17 -2.61 30.63 -30.15
N GLY A 18 -3.85 30.92 -30.55
CA GLY A 18 -4.94 29.94 -30.59
C GLY A 18 -4.66 28.81 -31.57
N GLY A 19 -4.26 29.12 -32.81
CA GLY A 19 -3.92 28.13 -33.82
C GLY A 19 -2.73 27.26 -33.44
N GLY A 20 -1.71 27.84 -32.80
CA GLY A 20 -0.56 27.12 -32.26
C GLY A 20 -0.95 26.16 -31.13
N TYR A 21 -1.77 26.62 -30.18
CA TYR A 21 -2.23 25.80 -29.06
C TYR A 21 -3.13 24.65 -29.51
N TYR A 22 -4.16 24.93 -30.31
CA TYR A 22 -5.08 23.90 -30.82
C TYR A 22 -4.40 22.97 -31.83
N GLY A 23 -3.49 23.49 -32.66
CA GLY A 23 -2.68 22.69 -33.59
C GLY A 23 -1.75 21.73 -32.85
N TRP A 24 -1.10 22.18 -31.77
CA TRP A 24 -0.28 21.32 -30.91
C TRP A 24 -1.10 20.23 -30.23
N GLN A 25 -2.27 20.56 -29.67
CA GLN A 25 -3.16 19.56 -29.06
C GLN A 25 -3.65 18.51 -30.06
N LEU A 26 -4.00 18.91 -31.28
CA LEU A 26 -4.42 17.98 -32.34
C LEU A 26 -3.26 17.07 -32.77
N TYR A 27 -2.07 17.64 -32.97
CA TYR A 27 -0.88 16.88 -33.34
C TYR A 27 -0.48 15.87 -32.25
N ALA A 28 -0.43 16.30 -30.99
CA ALA A 28 -0.19 15.43 -29.84
C ALA A 28 -1.26 14.31 -29.75
N GLY A 29 -2.52 14.65 -30.03
CA GLY A 29 -3.66 13.73 -30.09
C GLY A 29 -3.44 12.61 -31.10
N MET A 30 -3.07 12.98 -32.32
CA MET A 30 -2.88 12.03 -33.40
C MET A 30 -1.59 11.20 -33.24
N THR A 31 -0.54 11.74 -32.62
CA THR A 31 0.78 11.10 -32.58
C THR A 31 1.03 10.23 -31.35
N VAL A 32 0.38 10.52 -30.21
CA VAL A 32 0.72 9.87 -28.93
C VAL A 32 -0.45 9.10 -28.33
N ASP A 33 -1.69 9.59 -28.45
CA ASP A 33 -2.83 8.90 -27.84
C ASP A 33 -3.17 7.58 -28.53
N GLY A 34 -2.86 7.47 -29.83
CA GLY A 34 -3.01 6.24 -30.61
C GLY A 34 -1.91 5.20 -30.42
N LEU A 35 -0.82 5.54 -29.72
CA LEU A 35 0.26 4.59 -29.46
C LEU A 35 -0.18 3.54 -28.45
N LYS A 36 -0.06 2.27 -28.85
CA LYS A 36 -0.22 1.12 -27.98
C LYS A 36 1.15 0.58 -27.65
N PHE A 37 1.51 0.59 -26.38
CA PHE A 37 2.76 0.04 -25.91
C PHE A 37 2.56 -1.35 -25.33
N ALA A 38 3.64 -2.12 -25.25
CA ALA A 38 3.60 -3.41 -24.57
C ALA A 38 3.34 -3.22 -23.06
N PRO A 39 2.66 -4.16 -22.40
CA PRO A 39 2.44 -4.11 -20.96
C PRO A 39 3.78 -4.09 -20.20
N ILE A 40 3.89 -3.25 -19.16
CA ILE A 40 5.11 -3.16 -18.32
C ILE A 40 4.90 -3.87 -16.99
N ARG A 41 5.91 -4.62 -16.55
CA ARG A 41 6.02 -5.12 -15.19
C ARG A 41 7.03 -4.29 -14.41
N PRO A 42 6.80 -4.02 -13.12
CA PRO A 42 7.80 -3.37 -12.29
C PRO A 42 9.16 -4.08 -12.35
N SER A 43 10.24 -3.32 -12.25
CA SER A 43 11.61 -3.80 -12.23
C SER A 43 12.41 -3.11 -11.11
N ARG A 44 13.73 -2.91 -11.28
CA ARG A 44 14.61 -2.32 -10.26
C ARG A 44 14.34 -0.82 -10.11
N VAL A 45 14.34 -0.07 -11.21
CA VAL A 45 13.94 1.33 -11.28
C VAL A 45 12.56 1.43 -11.92
N ASN A 46 11.67 2.17 -11.27
CA ASN A 46 10.30 2.36 -11.71
C ASN A 46 9.90 3.82 -11.59
N ILE A 47 9.18 4.32 -12.59
CA ILE A 47 8.39 5.54 -12.45
C ILE A 47 6.93 5.11 -12.46
N VAL A 48 6.29 5.27 -11.31
CA VAL A 48 4.89 4.89 -11.08
C VAL A 48 4.04 6.15 -11.00
N GLY A 49 3.07 6.27 -11.90
CA GLY A 49 2.05 7.30 -11.81
C GLY A 49 1.06 6.96 -10.70
N ILE A 50 0.86 7.89 -9.77
CA ILE A 50 -0.12 7.80 -8.69
C ILE A 50 -1.22 8.83 -8.96
N ALA A 51 -2.43 8.35 -9.17
CA ALA A 51 -3.59 9.20 -9.41
C ALA A 51 -4.01 9.93 -8.12
N SER A 52 -3.82 11.25 -8.07
CA SER A 52 -4.04 12.07 -6.85
C SER A 52 -5.52 12.28 -6.51
N ASP A 53 -6.42 12.04 -7.46
CA ASP A 53 -7.88 12.06 -7.31
C ASP A 53 -8.41 10.92 -6.43
N SER A 54 -7.61 9.88 -6.20
CA SER A 54 -7.96 8.73 -5.38
C SER A 54 -7.76 8.94 -3.88
N GLY A 55 -7.42 10.16 -3.44
CA GLY A 55 -7.17 10.50 -2.04
C GLY A 55 -5.81 10.01 -1.52
N TYR A 56 -4.88 9.65 -2.41
CA TYR A 56 -3.51 9.28 -2.05
C TYR A 56 -2.51 10.31 -2.60
N ARG A 57 -1.52 10.66 -1.77
CA ARG A 57 -0.43 11.54 -2.15
C ARG A 57 0.88 11.05 -1.57
N VAL A 58 1.99 11.29 -2.25
CA VAL A 58 3.31 10.99 -1.73
C VAL A 58 3.83 12.21 -0.97
N LEU A 59 4.18 12.02 0.29
CA LEU A 59 4.93 12.97 1.11
C LEU A 59 6.39 12.53 1.14
N VAL A 60 7.31 13.42 0.78
CA VAL A 60 8.73 13.21 1.05
C VAL A 60 9.00 13.80 2.43
N ALA A 61 9.28 12.94 3.41
CA ALA A 61 9.62 13.34 4.78
C ALA A 61 10.80 12.52 5.28
N ASN A 62 11.74 13.15 5.98
CA ASN A 62 12.97 12.51 6.46
C ASN A 62 13.72 11.76 5.34
N HIS A 63 13.89 12.42 4.19
CA HIS A 63 14.61 11.91 3.03
C HIS A 63 14.02 10.65 2.36
N ALA A 64 12.81 10.21 2.74
CA ALA A 64 12.11 9.11 2.09
C ALA A 64 10.72 9.55 1.58
N ALA A 65 10.38 9.19 0.34
CA ALA A 65 9.02 9.34 -0.14
C ALA A 65 8.10 8.28 0.51
N GLN A 66 7.00 8.73 1.08
CA GLN A 66 5.97 7.91 1.70
C GLN A 66 4.64 8.19 0.98
N LEU A 67 4.06 7.18 0.35
CA LEU A 67 2.69 7.30 -0.13
C LEU A 67 1.75 7.25 1.08
N ILE A 68 0.93 8.28 1.24
CA ILE A 68 -0.04 8.46 2.32
C ILE A 68 -1.44 8.64 1.76
N ARG A 69 -2.45 8.29 2.56
CA ARG A 69 -3.85 8.66 2.31
C ARG A 69 -4.12 10.05 2.90
N SER A 70 -4.72 10.94 2.11
CA SER A 70 -5.20 12.26 2.52
C SER A 70 -6.70 12.19 2.80
N SER A 71 -7.15 12.65 3.97
CA SER A 71 -8.57 12.74 4.34
C SER A 71 -9.22 14.09 4.01
N VAL A 72 -8.49 15.03 3.38
CA VAL A 72 -8.95 16.40 3.14
C VAL A 72 -9.08 16.68 1.64
N GLU A 73 -10.29 17.03 1.20
CA GLU A 73 -10.70 17.23 -0.22
C GLU A 73 -10.19 18.54 -0.86
N ASN A 74 -9.71 19.52 -0.11
CA ASN A 74 -9.22 20.77 -0.67
C ASN A 74 -7.93 21.23 0.04
N PHE A 75 -6.81 21.21 -0.67
CA PHE A 75 -5.60 21.90 -0.24
C PHE A 75 -5.06 22.73 -1.40
N ASP A 76 -5.29 24.04 -1.30
CA ASP A 76 -4.72 25.05 -2.18
C ASP A 76 -3.31 25.44 -1.69
N ALA A 77 -2.47 25.90 -2.61
CA ALA A 77 -1.00 25.86 -2.51
C ALA A 77 -0.35 26.96 -1.65
N SER A 78 -0.88 27.27 -0.47
CA SER A 78 -0.35 28.36 0.39
C SER A 78 -0.12 28.01 1.86
N ALA A 79 -0.27 26.75 2.27
CA ALA A 79 0.07 26.33 3.63
C ALA A 79 1.49 25.75 3.68
N GLY A 80 2.39 26.45 4.38
CA GLY A 80 3.75 26.02 4.66
C GLY A 80 3.83 24.66 5.35
N GLN A 81 5.02 24.07 5.27
CA GLN A 81 5.42 22.74 5.77
C GLN A 81 5.11 22.45 7.26
N GLU A 82 4.60 23.41 8.03
CA GLU A 82 4.45 23.32 9.48
C GLU A 82 3.02 23.03 9.99
N ALA A 83 1.99 22.99 9.12
CA ALA A 83 0.60 22.82 9.58
C ALA A 83 0.02 21.39 9.47
N LEU A 84 0.86 20.36 9.29
CA LEU A 84 0.42 18.97 9.05
C LEU A 84 0.69 18.00 10.22
N SER A 85 0.76 18.48 11.46
CA SER A 85 1.10 17.64 12.61
C SER A 85 -0.06 16.82 13.20
N ASP A 86 -1.33 17.25 13.23
CA ASP A 86 -2.21 16.72 14.31
C ASP A 86 -3.61 16.13 13.99
N ALA A 87 -4.00 15.76 12.76
CA ALA A 87 -5.36 15.17 12.61
C ALA A 87 -5.62 14.16 11.48
N ALA A 88 -4.61 13.73 10.72
CA ALA A 88 -4.78 12.65 9.75
C ALA A 88 -3.80 11.54 10.11
N GLU A 89 -4.29 10.37 10.52
CA GLU A 89 -3.49 9.15 10.60
C GLU A 89 -2.82 8.93 9.23
N LYS A 90 -1.55 9.31 9.12
CA LYS A 90 -0.76 9.18 7.89
C LYS A 90 -0.45 7.70 7.71
N LYS A 91 -1.37 6.94 7.12
CA LYS A 91 -1.15 5.52 6.84
C LYS A 91 -0.11 5.37 5.74
N ARG A 92 1.08 4.89 6.11
CA ARG A 92 2.22 4.67 5.21
C ARG A 92 1.95 3.47 4.31
N VAL A 93 2.02 3.66 2.99
CA VAL A 93 1.93 2.54 2.04
C VAL A 93 3.30 1.86 1.90
N PRO A 94 3.36 0.52 2.02
CA PRO A 94 4.59 -0.25 1.82
C PRO A 94 4.89 -0.45 0.31
N ILE A 95 5.84 0.34 -0.20
CA ILE A 95 6.13 0.50 -1.64
C ILE A 95 6.69 -0.78 -2.27
N ARG A 96 7.56 -1.49 -1.56
CA ARG A 96 8.15 -2.75 -2.05
C ARG A 96 7.08 -3.81 -2.29
N GLU A 97 6.21 -4.01 -1.31
CA GLU A 97 5.10 -4.96 -1.36
C GLU A 97 4.08 -4.54 -2.42
N MET A 98 3.82 -3.24 -2.58
CA MET A 98 2.98 -2.69 -3.66
C MET A 98 3.54 -3.05 -5.05
N LEU A 99 4.84 -2.81 -5.29
CA LEU A 99 5.47 -3.12 -6.57
C LEU A 99 5.46 -4.63 -6.85
N GLN A 100 5.75 -5.46 -5.86
CA GLN A 100 5.70 -6.91 -6.02
C GLN A 100 4.26 -7.41 -6.27
N ALA A 101 3.25 -6.81 -5.63
CA ALA A 101 1.85 -7.11 -5.93
C ALA A 101 1.50 -6.75 -7.39
N LEU A 102 1.95 -5.59 -7.90
CA LEU A 102 1.79 -5.19 -9.31
C LEU A 102 2.55 -6.10 -10.30
N GLN A 103 3.55 -6.87 -9.84
CA GLN A 103 4.20 -7.93 -10.62
C GLN A 103 3.42 -9.25 -10.64
N GLY A 104 2.33 -9.37 -9.87
CA GLY A 104 1.58 -10.61 -9.73
C GLY A 104 2.07 -11.53 -8.59
N ASN A 105 2.84 -11.02 -7.63
CA ASN A 105 3.27 -11.81 -6.47
C ASN A 105 2.19 -11.88 -5.40
N ALA A 106 1.57 -13.07 -5.24
CA ALA A 106 0.51 -13.33 -4.27
C ALA A 106 0.95 -13.21 -2.81
N ALA A 107 2.19 -13.62 -2.47
CA ALA A 107 2.70 -13.51 -1.12
C ALA A 107 2.93 -12.05 -0.71
N ALA A 108 3.49 -11.25 -1.62
CA ALA A 108 3.66 -9.82 -1.42
C ALA A 108 2.32 -9.09 -1.32
N LEU A 109 1.31 -9.51 -2.09
CA LEU A 109 -0.06 -9.00 -1.95
C LEU A 109 -0.64 -9.29 -0.55
N GLY A 110 -0.41 -10.49 -0.01
CA GLY A 110 -0.82 -10.83 1.36
C GLY A 110 -0.19 -9.91 2.41
N GLN A 111 1.13 -9.71 2.32
CA GLN A 111 1.86 -8.78 3.20
C GLN A 111 1.38 -7.33 3.03
N PHE A 112 1.14 -6.91 1.79
CA PHE A 112 0.60 -5.60 1.45
C PHE A 112 -0.75 -5.37 2.14
N ILE A 113 -1.68 -6.33 2.01
CA ILE A 113 -3.00 -6.28 2.66
C ILE A 113 -2.85 -6.24 4.18
N ALA A 114 -1.99 -7.08 4.76
CA ALA A 114 -1.77 -7.12 6.20
C ALA A 114 -1.26 -5.76 6.75
N ILE A 115 -0.24 -5.18 6.12
CA ILE A 115 0.30 -3.86 6.53
C ILE A 115 -0.75 -2.76 6.36
N MET A 116 -1.50 -2.78 5.26
CA MET A 116 -2.57 -1.81 4.99
C MET A 116 -3.76 -1.94 5.94
N ASN A 117 -3.85 -3.02 6.72
CA ASN A 117 -4.83 -3.22 7.79
C ASN A 117 -4.19 -3.25 9.19
N GLU A 118 -2.94 -2.77 9.33
CA GLU A 118 -2.21 -2.70 10.62
C GLU A 118 -2.03 -4.06 11.31
N MET A 119 -2.02 -5.14 10.52
CA MET A 119 -1.85 -6.51 11.01
C MET A 119 -0.37 -6.89 11.12
N GLN A 120 0.46 -5.99 11.63
CA GLN A 120 1.89 -6.23 11.80
C GLN A 120 2.14 -7.06 13.06
N GLU A 121 3.27 -7.78 13.10
CA GLU A 121 3.68 -8.52 14.28
C GLU A 121 3.95 -7.55 15.45
N THR A 122 3.08 -7.56 16.44
CA THR A 122 3.18 -6.77 17.68
C THR A 122 3.50 -7.70 18.85
N ALA A 123 3.72 -7.11 20.04
CA ALA A 123 3.85 -7.90 21.27
C ALA A 123 2.59 -8.75 21.60
N GLU A 124 1.47 -8.49 20.93
CA GLU A 124 0.24 -9.29 21.08
C GLU A 124 0.23 -10.56 20.23
N TRP A 125 1.19 -10.72 19.31
CA TRP A 125 1.32 -11.94 18.52
C TRP A 125 1.82 -13.09 19.39
N PRO A 126 1.34 -14.31 19.13
CA PRO A 126 1.76 -15.47 19.90
C PRO A 126 3.22 -15.84 19.63
N THR A 127 3.94 -16.15 20.70
CA THR A 127 5.32 -16.66 20.64
C THR A 127 5.36 -18.01 19.93
N GLU A 128 4.39 -18.89 20.23
CA GLU A 128 4.21 -20.16 19.53
C GLU A 128 3.08 -20.07 18.51
N ARG A 129 3.41 -20.27 17.23
CA ARG A 129 2.46 -20.12 16.13
C ARG A 129 1.73 -21.44 15.82
N ILE A 130 0.56 -21.63 16.40
CA ILE A 130 -0.35 -22.72 16.01
C ILE A 130 -1.20 -22.25 14.82
N ILE A 131 -0.74 -22.56 13.61
CA ILE A 131 -1.38 -22.10 12.37
C ILE A 131 -2.56 -23.01 12.00
N TRP A 132 -3.72 -22.41 11.76
CA TRP A 132 -4.93 -23.01 11.25
C TRP A 132 -5.25 -22.46 9.86
N LYS A 133 -5.15 -23.33 8.85
CA LYS A 133 -5.53 -22.98 7.47
C LYS A 133 -7.04 -22.88 7.36
N GLU A 134 -7.50 -21.95 6.51
CA GLU A 134 -8.91 -21.72 6.23
C GLU A 134 -9.71 -23.02 5.99
N GLY A 135 -9.19 -23.92 5.16
CA GLY A 135 -9.87 -25.18 4.82
C GLY A 135 -10.08 -26.10 6.03
N ASP A 136 -9.08 -26.24 6.89
CA ASP A 136 -9.19 -27.06 8.10
C ASP A 136 -10.08 -26.38 9.16
N LEU A 137 -10.02 -25.06 9.24
CA LEU A 137 -10.88 -24.28 10.12
C LEU A 137 -12.36 -24.41 9.72
N ARG A 138 -12.67 -24.36 8.42
CA ARG A 138 -14.05 -24.59 7.91
C ARG A 138 -14.55 -25.99 8.24
N LYS A 139 -13.71 -27.02 8.10
CA LYS A 139 -14.06 -28.41 8.46
C LYS A 139 -14.32 -28.55 9.96
N ALA A 140 -13.44 -28.01 10.80
CA ALA A 140 -13.60 -28.00 12.25
C ALA A 140 -14.90 -27.28 12.67
N ILE A 141 -15.18 -26.12 12.10
CA ILE A 141 -16.43 -25.39 12.34
C ILE A 141 -17.65 -26.22 11.89
N SER A 142 -17.54 -26.94 10.78
CA SER A 142 -18.63 -27.77 10.25
C SER A 142 -18.87 -29.06 11.07
N GLY A 143 -18.07 -29.33 12.10
CA GLY A 143 -18.26 -30.49 12.98
C GLY A 143 -17.43 -31.71 12.60
N ASP A 144 -16.32 -31.55 11.89
CA ASP A 144 -15.37 -32.64 11.63
C ASP A 144 -14.91 -33.29 12.95
N PRO A 145 -15.05 -34.62 13.12
CA PRO A 145 -14.85 -35.27 14.41
C PRO A 145 -13.41 -35.27 14.89
N VAL A 146 -12.44 -35.02 14.01
CA VAL A 146 -11.00 -34.97 14.33
C VAL A 146 -10.55 -33.53 14.54
N LEU A 147 -10.96 -32.62 13.67
CA LEU A 147 -10.52 -31.22 13.70
C LEU A 147 -11.27 -30.40 14.74
N THR A 148 -12.55 -30.69 15.02
CA THR A 148 -13.34 -29.94 16.01
C THR A 148 -12.70 -30.02 17.40
N PRO A 149 -12.42 -31.22 17.97
CA PRO A 149 -11.82 -31.30 19.30
C PRO A 149 -10.40 -30.71 19.34
N LYS A 150 -9.66 -30.84 18.24
CA LYS A 150 -8.32 -30.26 18.10
C LYS A 150 -8.37 -28.73 18.15
N LEU A 151 -9.33 -28.11 17.47
CA LEU A 151 -9.55 -26.66 17.48
C LEU A 151 -9.99 -26.17 18.85
N GLU A 152 -10.99 -26.82 19.46
CA GLU A 152 -11.50 -26.47 20.79
C GLU A 152 -10.40 -26.54 21.85
N LYS A 153 -9.52 -27.54 21.76
CA LYS A 153 -8.33 -27.65 22.63
C LYS A 153 -7.32 -26.52 22.35
N ALA A 154 -7.10 -26.15 21.10
CA ALA A 154 -6.14 -25.10 20.72
C ALA A 154 -6.57 -23.69 21.13
N ILE A 155 -7.89 -23.45 21.30
CA ILE A 155 -8.44 -22.17 21.78
C ILE A 155 -8.96 -22.23 23.22
N ASN A 156 -8.89 -23.41 23.84
CA ASN A 156 -9.36 -23.77 25.19
C ASN A 156 -10.85 -23.52 25.48
N VAL A 157 -11.69 -23.50 24.45
CA VAL A 157 -13.13 -23.21 24.53
C VAL A 157 -13.85 -24.04 23.47
N ARG A 158 -15.07 -24.50 23.78
CA ARG A 158 -15.94 -25.13 22.79
C ARG A 158 -16.40 -24.12 21.73
N LEU A 159 -16.80 -24.61 20.55
CA LEU A 159 -17.27 -23.73 19.47
C LEU A 159 -18.54 -22.94 19.82
N ASP A 160 -19.30 -23.36 20.83
CA ASP A 160 -20.47 -22.65 21.34
C ASP A 160 -20.13 -21.59 22.41
N GLY A 161 -18.85 -21.42 22.75
CA GLY A 161 -18.37 -20.49 23.77
C GLY A 161 -18.21 -21.09 25.17
N THR A 162 -18.54 -22.37 25.37
CA THR A 162 -18.45 -22.99 26.69
C THR A 162 -16.98 -23.31 27.05
N PRO A 163 -16.44 -22.80 28.17
CA PRO A 163 -15.04 -23.06 28.55
C PRO A 163 -14.77 -24.54 28.84
N LEU A 164 -13.59 -25.03 28.45
CA LEU A 164 -13.17 -26.40 28.79
C LEU A 164 -12.92 -26.54 30.29
N THR A 165 -12.96 -27.78 30.80
CA THR A 165 -12.74 -28.10 32.22
C THR A 165 -11.28 -27.94 32.63
N GLN A 166 -10.36 -28.32 31.75
CA GLN A 166 -8.92 -28.17 31.97
C GLN A 166 -8.44 -26.91 31.26
N ILE A 167 -7.58 -26.16 31.92
CA ILE A 167 -6.90 -25.02 31.30
C ILE A 167 -5.74 -25.51 30.43
N SER A 168 -5.65 -24.98 29.21
CA SER A 168 -4.46 -25.12 28.37
C SER A 168 -3.67 -23.81 28.42
N LEU A 169 -2.46 -23.88 28.99
CA LEU A 169 -1.53 -22.75 29.06
C LEU A 169 -1.21 -22.20 27.68
N THR A 170 -0.84 -23.08 26.75
CA THR A 170 -0.51 -22.73 25.36
C THR A 170 -1.67 -22.03 24.66
N ALA A 171 -2.90 -22.54 24.77
CA ALA A 171 -4.07 -21.91 24.17
C ALA A 171 -4.42 -20.56 24.82
N HIS A 172 -4.12 -20.41 26.11
CA HIS A 172 -4.33 -19.17 26.82
C HIS A 172 -3.33 -18.10 26.39
N GLU A 173 -2.04 -18.39 26.41
CA GLU A 173 -0.95 -17.47 26.08
C GLU A 173 -0.92 -17.15 24.58
N ASN A 174 -0.98 -18.18 23.74
CA ASN A 174 -0.77 -18.06 22.30
C ASN A 174 -2.08 -18.04 21.50
N GLY A 175 -3.05 -18.88 21.87
CA GLY A 175 -4.22 -19.11 21.02
C GLY A 175 -3.83 -19.74 19.68
N ILE A 176 -4.42 -19.26 18.59
CA ILE A 176 -4.14 -19.76 17.23
C ILE A 176 -3.87 -18.61 16.26
N ILE A 177 -3.25 -18.93 15.13
CA ILE A 177 -3.16 -18.03 13.97
C ILE A 177 -4.06 -18.59 12.87
N VAL A 178 -5.02 -17.79 12.42
CA VAL A 178 -5.88 -18.13 11.29
C VAL A 178 -5.22 -17.66 10.00
N GLU A 179 -4.89 -18.60 9.12
CA GLU A 179 -4.38 -18.33 7.77
C GLU A 179 -5.55 -18.35 6.77
N THR A 180 -5.84 -17.18 6.18
CA THR A 180 -7.02 -16.97 5.31
C THR A 180 -6.63 -16.35 3.97
N TYR A 181 -7.38 -16.65 2.92
CA TYR A 181 -7.16 -16.10 1.58
C TYR A 181 -8.03 -14.87 1.33
N VAL A 182 -7.37 -13.76 1.04
CA VAL A 182 -8.01 -12.49 0.73
C VAL A 182 -7.99 -12.27 -0.79
N PRO A 183 -9.15 -12.35 -1.49
CA PRO A 183 -9.23 -12.07 -2.91
C PRO A 183 -9.07 -10.56 -3.15
N CYS A 184 -8.24 -10.19 -4.12
CA CYS A 184 -8.01 -8.80 -4.50
C CYS A 184 -7.80 -8.71 -6.01
N LYS A 185 -8.46 -7.73 -6.65
CA LYS A 185 -8.25 -7.45 -8.07
C LYS A 185 -7.04 -6.55 -8.24
N VAL A 186 -6.04 -7.06 -8.95
CA VAL A 186 -4.78 -6.33 -9.20
C VAL A 186 -4.61 -6.13 -10.69
N GLN A 187 -4.23 -4.92 -11.07
CA GLN A 187 -3.85 -4.62 -12.45
C GLN A 187 -2.39 -5.05 -12.64
N VAL A 188 -2.16 -6.22 -13.24
CA VAL A 188 -0.83 -6.72 -13.56
C VAL A 188 -0.56 -6.40 -15.02
N ALA A 189 0.24 -5.37 -15.24
CA ALA A 189 0.45 -4.78 -16.56
C ALA A 189 -0.89 -4.31 -17.17
N ASP A 190 -1.34 -4.85 -18.31
CA ASP A 190 -2.60 -4.45 -18.96
C ASP A 190 -3.78 -5.37 -18.64
N GLN A 191 -3.61 -6.33 -17.72
CA GLN A 191 -4.65 -7.29 -17.35
C GLN A 191 -5.10 -7.13 -15.90
N ALA A 192 -6.41 -7.07 -15.69
CA ALA A 192 -6.99 -7.21 -14.36
C ALA A 192 -6.99 -8.68 -13.96
N VAL A 193 -6.23 -9.02 -12.92
CA VAL A 193 -6.06 -10.38 -12.41
C VAL A 193 -6.70 -10.49 -11.03
N ASP A 194 -7.56 -11.50 -10.85
CA ASP A 194 -8.06 -11.90 -9.54
C ASP A 194 -6.95 -12.67 -8.80
N MET A 195 -6.28 -12.00 -7.86
CA MET A 195 -5.22 -12.58 -7.05
C MET A 195 -5.72 -12.90 -5.65
N LYS A 196 -5.09 -13.89 -5.00
CA LYS A 196 -5.36 -14.23 -3.60
C LYS A 196 -4.12 -13.96 -2.77
N GLY A 197 -4.20 -12.97 -1.87
CA GLY A 197 -3.18 -12.74 -0.87
C GLY A 197 -3.44 -13.58 0.36
N THR A 198 -2.42 -14.23 0.91
CA THR A 198 -2.55 -14.96 2.19
C THR A 198 -2.22 -14.02 3.34
N ILE A 199 -3.11 -13.93 4.33
CA ILE A 199 -2.85 -13.18 5.57
C ILE A 199 -2.97 -14.10 6.79
N GLN A 200 -2.33 -13.68 7.87
CA GLN A 200 -2.35 -14.36 9.16
C GLN A 200 -3.03 -13.47 10.20
N ILE A 201 -4.03 -14.01 10.89
CA ILE A 201 -4.83 -13.29 11.88
C ILE A 201 -4.73 -14.01 13.23
N PRO A 202 -4.13 -13.40 14.27
CA PRO A 202 -4.12 -14.02 15.59
C PRO A 202 -5.54 -14.06 16.17
N TYR A 203 -5.91 -15.19 16.76
CA TYR A 203 -7.19 -15.40 17.42
C TYR A 203 -6.99 -15.99 18.81
N ARG A 204 -7.59 -15.31 19.80
CA ARG A 204 -7.71 -15.74 21.19
C ARG A 204 -9.15 -15.54 21.63
N SER A 205 -9.69 -16.55 22.31
CA SER A 205 -11.05 -16.51 22.86
C SER A 205 -11.21 -15.39 23.89
N GLN A 206 -12.44 -14.89 24.07
CA GLN A 206 -12.72 -13.80 25.01
C GLN A 206 -12.34 -14.15 26.46
N ILE A 207 -12.57 -15.39 26.89
CA ILE A 207 -12.14 -15.85 28.22
C ILE A 207 -10.62 -15.80 28.38
N SER A 208 -9.85 -16.17 27.34
CA SER A 208 -8.40 -16.05 27.37
C SER A 208 -7.94 -14.59 27.40
N LYS A 209 -8.64 -13.69 26.71
CA LYS A 209 -8.34 -12.25 26.81
C LYS A 209 -8.73 -11.66 28.17
N ALA A 210 -9.78 -12.16 28.80
CA ALA A 210 -10.24 -11.71 30.13
C ALA A 210 -9.27 -12.15 31.23
N VAL A 211 -8.88 -13.42 31.23
CA VAL A 211 -7.92 -13.96 32.21
C VAL A 211 -6.54 -13.31 32.05
N ALA A 212 -6.08 -13.07 30.82
CA ALA A 212 -4.81 -12.37 30.58
C ALA A 212 -4.82 -10.92 31.12
N ARG A 213 -5.96 -10.21 30.97
CA ARG A 213 -6.13 -8.88 31.56
C ARG A 213 -6.09 -8.90 33.09
N ALA A 214 -6.76 -9.87 33.72
CA ALA A 214 -6.75 -10.04 35.17
C ALA A 214 -5.35 -10.41 35.72
N LEU A 215 -4.51 -11.08 34.91
CA LEU A 215 -3.15 -11.44 35.28
C LEU A 215 -2.16 -10.30 35.09
N ASN A 216 -2.30 -9.47 34.05
CA ASN A 216 -1.38 -8.34 33.81
C ASN A 216 -1.34 -7.31 34.95
N GLU A 217 -2.35 -7.32 35.83
CA GLU A 217 -2.39 -6.47 37.03
C GLU A 217 -1.54 -7.00 38.19
N LYS A 218 -0.97 -8.21 38.09
CA LYS A 218 -0.18 -8.88 39.15
C LYS A 218 1.02 -9.64 38.57
N ALA A 219 1.96 -10.06 39.42
CA ALA A 219 3.06 -10.94 39.01
C ALA A 219 2.48 -12.26 38.47
N TYR A 220 3.02 -12.74 37.34
CA TYR A 220 2.55 -13.95 36.67
C TYR A 220 2.74 -15.19 37.56
N ASP A 221 1.63 -15.89 37.86
CA ASP A 221 1.63 -17.09 38.70
C ASP A 221 0.61 -18.13 38.15
N LEU A 222 1.05 -19.39 38.00
CA LEU A 222 0.27 -20.47 37.38
C LEU A 222 -0.99 -20.86 38.20
N PRO A 223 -0.91 -21.01 39.54
CA PRO A 223 -2.07 -21.10 40.42
C PRO A 223 -3.06 -19.94 40.24
N ALA A 224 -2.58 -18.71 40.13
CA ALA A 224 -3.45 -17.54 39.93
C ALA A 224 -4.19 -17.61 38.58
N LEU A 225 -3.53 -18.03 37.50
CA LEU A 225 -4.13 -18.24 36.19
C LEU A 225 -5.28 -19.25 36.23
N ALA A 226 -5.07 -20.40 36.87
CA ALA A 226 -6.12 -21.41 37.05
C ALA A 226 -7.31 -20.87 37.87
N GLY A 227 -7.03 -20.09 38.92
CA GLY A 227 -8.05 -19.44 39.75
C GLY A 227 -8.89 -18.44 38.96
N TYR A 228 -8.25 -17.52 38.23
CA TYR A 228 -8.96 -16.54 37.39
C TYR A 228 -9.76 -17.21 36.28
N TYR A 229 -9.22 -18.27 35.65
CA TYR A 229 -9.96 -19.02 34.64
C TYR A 229 -11.20 -19.70 35.23
N ALA A 230 -11.10 -20.29 36.42
CA ALA A 230 -12.25 -20.89 37.10
C ALA A 230 -13.32 -19.84 37.44
N LEU A 231 -12.91 -18.64 37.88
CA LEU A 231 -13.82 -17.53 38.16
C LEU A 231 -14.55 -17.06 36.89
N GLU A 232 -13.82 -16.82 35.79
CA GLU A 232 -14.43 -16.40 34.52
C GLU A 232 -15.35 -17.49 33.95
N LYS A 233 -14.95 -18.76 34.05
CA LYS A 233 -15.81 -19.88 33.68
C LYS A 233 -17.11 -19.88 34.49
N GLN A 234 -17.03 -19.70 35.80
CA GLN A 234 -18.21 -19.67 36.68
C GLN A 234 -19.16 -18.51 36.34
N LYS A 235 -18.63 -17.33 35.98
CA LYS A 235 -19.45 -16.20 35.51
C LYS A 235 -20.22 -16.55 34.24
N ILE A 236 -19.55 -17.20 33.27
CA ILE A 236 -20.19 -17.62 32.02
C ILE A 236 -21.26 -18.68 32.29
N ASP A 237 -20.96 -19.69 33.13
CA ASP A 237 -21.89 -20.76 33.48
C ASP A 237 -23.14 -20.24 34.22
N ARG A 238 -23.00 -19.15 34.99
CA ARG A 238 -24.12 -18.47 35.69
C ARG A 238 -24.88 -17.46 34.80
N GLY A 239 -24.43 -17.22 33.58
CA GLY A 239 -25.02 -16.20 32.69
C GLY A 239 -24.68 -14.74 33.07
N GLU A 240 -23.74 -14.54 33.99
CA GLU A 240 -23.25 -13.22 34.43
C GLU A 240 -22.12 -12.70 33.53
N GLY A 241 -21.47 -13.58 32.76
CA GLY A 241 -20.39 -13.27 31.83
C GLY A 241 -20.84 -13.26 30.36
N GLN A 242 -20.09 -12.57 29.50
CA GLN A 242 -20.32 -12.61 28.05
C GLN A 242 -19.83 -13.95 27.47
N LYS A 243 -20.77 -14.82 27.10
CA LYS A 243 -20.47 -16.02 26.32
C LYS A 243 -20.21 -15.64 24.86
N GLU A 244 -18.99 -15.87 24.39
CA GLU A 244 -18.63 -15.65 22.98
C GLU A 244 -19.20 -16.77 22.10
N ASP A 245 -19.86 -16.42 21.00
CA ASP A 245 -20.10 -17.38 19.91
C ASP A 245 -18.81 -17.58 19.10
N VAL A 246 -17.95 -18.49 19.57
CA VAL A 246 -16.63 -18.78 18.99
C VAL A 246 -16.76 -19.21 17.52
N ARG A 247 -17.78 -20.00 17.19
CA ARG A 247 -18.10 -20.40 15.82
C ARG A 247 -18.32 -19.19 14.93
N LYS A 248 -19.15 -18.24 15.37
CA LYS A 248 -19.42 -17.00 14.63
C LYS A 248 -18.19 -16.11 14.52
N SER A 249 -17.41 -15.97 15.60
CA SER A 249 -16.15 -15.21 15.61
C SER A 249 -15.15 -15.76 14.60
N LEU A 250 -14.90 -17.08 14.61
CA LEU A 250 -13.97 -17.73 13.68
C LEU A 250 -14.48 -17.68 12.24
N ASN A 251 -15.77 -17.89 12.03
CA ASN A 251 -16.37 -17.75 10.69
C ASN A 251 -16.14 -16.34 10.13
N ARG A 252 -16.24 -15.29 10.96
CA ARG A 252 -16.00 -13.91 10.50
C ARG A 252 -14.58 -13.70 9.96
N LEU A 253 -13.59 -14.38 10.53
CA LEU A 253 -12.18 -14.27 10.10
C LEU A 253 -11.90 -14.92 8.74
N ILE A 254 -12.80 -15.77 8.26
CA ILE A 254 -12.68 -16.51 7.01
C ILE A 254 -13.84 -16.26 6.06
N ASP A 255 -14.77 -15.37 6.40
CA ASP A 255 -15.90 -15.10 5.54
C ASP A 255 -15.47 -14.23 4.33
N ALA A 256 -16.18 -14.40 3.21
CA ALA A 256 -15.81 -13.74 1.97
C ALA A 256 -16.05 -12.22 2.00
N GLU A 257 -17.00 -11.74 2.80
CA GLU A 257 -17.36 -10.32 2.90
C GLU A 257 -16.30 -9.57 3.71
N SER A 258 -15.98 -10.04 4.91
CA SER A 258 -14.88 -9.58 5.76
C SER A 258 -13.55 -9.61 5.01
N ASN A 259 -13.26 -10.68 4.26
CA ASN A 259 -12.05 -10.73 3.43
C ASN A 259 -12.07 -9.67 2.32
N ALA A 260 -13.22 -9.41 1.67
CA ALA A 260 -13.33 -8.34 0.69
C ALA A 260 -13.16 -6.94 1.32
N GLU A 261 -13.64 -6.73 2.54
CA GLU A 261 -13.39 -5.51 3.32
C GLU A 261 -11.90 -5.30 3.60
N LEU A 262 -11.18 -6.35 3.99
CA LEU A 262 -9.73 -6.32 4.21
C LEU A 262 -8.96 -6.02 2.92
N ALA A 263 -9.45 -6.48 1.77
CA ALA A 263 -8.82 -6.22 0.47
C ALA A 263 -8.93 -4.74 0.04
N ARG A 264 -9.99 -4.04 0.46
CA ARG A 264 -10.39 -2.73 -0.09
C ARG A 264 -9.30 -1.67 -0.02
N PRO A 265 -8.60 -1.41 1.12
CA PRO A 265 -7.57 -0.37 1.19
C PRO A 265 -6.40 -0.65 0.24
N ALA A 266 -5.98 -1.92 0.16
CA ALA A 266 -4.92 -2.35 -0.75
C ALA A 266 -5.34 -2.21 -2.21
N GLN A 267 -6.56 -2.64 -2.55
CA GLN A 267 -7.10 -2.56 -3.90
C GLN A 267 -7.23 -1.11 -4.40
N GLN A 268 -7.61 -0.18 -3.53
CA GLN A 268 -7.70 1.25 -3.86
C GLN A 268 -6.33 1.83 -4.27
N VAL A 269 -5.27 1.50 -3.53
CA VAL A 269 -3.90 1.91 -3.86
C VAL A 269 -3.41 1.27 -5.16
N LEU A 270 -3.62 -0.04 -5.32
CA LEU A 270 -3.18 -0.75 -6.52
C LEU A 270 -3.91 -0.27 -7.78
N LYS A 271 -5.17 0.16 -7.65
CA LYS A 271 -5.93 0.76 -8.76
C LYS A 271 -5.46 2.17 -9.12
N SER A 272 -4.92 2.93 -8.17
CA SER A 272 -4.42 4.29 -8.43
C SER A 272 -2.96 4.34 -8.91
N ALA A 273 -2.24 3.22 -8.75
CA ALA A 273 -0.86 3.07 -9.21
C ALA A 273 -0.80 2.52 -10.64
N THR A 274 0.00 3.15 -11.50
CA THR A 274 0.26 2.69 -12.87
C THR A 274 1.76 2.76 -13.15
N VAL A 275 2.36 1.65 -13.56
CA VAL A 275 3.79 1.63 -13.95
C VAL A 275 3.92 2.26 -15.33
N VAL A 276 4.59 3.41 -15.42
CA VAL A 276 4.70 4.18 -16.67
C VAL A 276 6.01 3.88 -17.40
N VAL A 277 7.11 3.81 -16.64
CA VAL A 277 8.48 3.64 -17.14
C VAL A 277 9.24 2.73 -16.17
N THR A 278 10.17 1.95 -16.70
CA THR A 278 11.06 1.04 -15.96
C THR A 278 12.49 1.13 -16.49
N ASP A 279 13.44 0.38 -15.91
CA ASP A 279 14.87 0.35 -16.31
C ASP A 279 15.10 0.33 -17.83
N VAL A 280 14.35 -0.51 -18.55
CA VAL A 280 14.50 -0.69 -20.01
C VAL A 280 14.14 0.56 -20.81
N HIS A 281 13.37 1.47 -20.21
CA HIS A 281 12.88 2.68 -20.81
C HIS A 281 13.73 3.91 -20.46
N ILE A 282 14.74 3.75 -19.60
CA ILE A 282 15.64 4.80 -19.14
C ILE A 282 17.00 4.64 -19.83
N ALA A 283 17.51 5.72 -20.41
CA ALA A 283 18.80 5.74 -21.10
C ALA A 283 19.96 5.91 -20.12
N LYS A 284 19.94 6.99 -19.34
CA LYS A 284 20.95 7.34 -18.33
C LYS A 284 20.38 8.29 -17.28
N ALA A 285 21.10 8.47 -16.18
CA ALA A 285 20.82 9.52 -15.20
C ALA A 285 22.08 10.31 -14.84
N SER A 286 21.89 11.56 -14.42
CA SER A 286 22.94 12.43 -13.89
C SER A 286 22.41 13.24 -12.73
N SER A 287 23.31 13.65 -11.84
CA SER A 287 22.99 14.52 -10.71
C SER A 287 23.75 15.83 -10.80
N ARG A 288 23.15 16.90 -10.26
CA ARG A 288 23.79 18.20 -10.07
C ARG A 288 23.56 18.66 -8.65
N ASN A 289 24.64 18.94 -7.95
CA ASN A 289 24.57 19.42 -6.57
C ASN A 289 24.85 20.92 -6.54
N TYR A 290 24.11 21.66 -5.72
CA TYR A 290 24.28 23.09 -5.57
C TYR A 290 23.86 23.53 -4.16
N ILE A 291 24.36 24.68 -3.72
CA ILE A 291 24.02 25.27 -2.44
C ILE A 291 22.90 26.28 -2.67
N ALA A 292 21.79 26.13 -1.94
CA ALA A 292 20.69 27.08 -1.93
C ALA A 292 20.44 27.55 -0.49
N GLY A 293 20.84 28.78 -0.18
CA GLY A 293 20.84 29.26 1.20
C GLY A 293 21.87 28.50 2.05
N SER A 294 21.43 27.90 3.16
CA SER A 294 22.25 27.07 4.06
C SER A 294 22.22 25.57 3.75
N GLU A 295 21.41 25.14 2.77
CA GLU A 295 21.19 23.73 2.47
C GLU A 295 21.87 23.32 1.17
N THR A 296 22.42 22.10 1.15
CA THR A 296 22.90 21.47 -0.09
C THR A 296 21.75 20.75 -0.74
N LEU A 297 21.36 21.21 -1.93
CA LEU A 297 20.31 20.60 -2.73
C LEU A 297 20.91 19.88 -3.94
N ASN A 298 20.19 18.87 -4.40
CA ASN A 298 20.61 17.99 -5.47
C ASN A 298 19.47 17.90 -6.49
N ASP A 299 19.81 18.04 -7.76
CA ASP A 299 18.91 17.80 -8.88
C ASP A 299 19.26 16.45 -9.49
N LEU A 300 18.25 15.68 -9.88
CA LEU A 300 18.37 14.43 -10.62
C LEU A 300 17.76 14.62 -12.01
N THR A 301 18.57 14.42 -13.05
CA THR A 301 18.12 14.40 -14.44
C THR A 301 18.14 12.97 -14.94
N ILE A 302 17.01 12.50 -15.47
CA ILE A 302 16.86 11.16 -16.05
C ILE A 302 16.55 11.32 -17.54
N GLU A 303 17.42 10.79 -18.39
CA GLU A 303 17.19 10.74 -19.82
C GLU A 303 16.43 9.46 -20.18
N MET A 304 15.33 9.61 -20.90
CA MET A 304 14.47 8.53 -21.34
C MET A 304 14.89 8.04 -22.73
N THR A 305 14.64 6.76 -22.97
CA THR A 305 14.58 6.23 -24.35
C THR A 305 13.41 6.85 -25.12
N ASP A 306 13.38 6.69 -26.43
CA ASP A 306 12.25 7.15 -27.26
C ASP A 306 10.90 6.59 -26.81
N GLU A 307 10.87 5.30 -26.45
CA GLU A 307 9.66 4.66 -25.93
C GLU A 307 9.29 5.20 -24.55
N GLY A 308 10.26 5.31 -23.64
CA GLY A 308 10.05 5.87 -22.29
C GLY A 308 9.48 7.28 -22.33
N ARG A 309 10.04 8.13 -23.19
CA ARG A 309 9.55 9.49 -23.45
C ARG A 309 8.09 9.48 -23.91
N LYS A 310 7.74 8.67 -24.91
CA LYS A 310 6.37 8.62 -25.44
C LYS A 310 5.37 8.08 -24.42
N ARG A 311 5.76 7.09 -23.61
CA ARG A 311 4.93 6.58 -22.50
C ARG A 311 4.68 7.66 -21.45
N LEU A 312 5.71 8.38 -21.04
CA LEU A 312 5.61 9.46 -20.06
C LEU A 312 4.77 10.63 -20.59
N TRP A 313 4.92 10.97 -21.87
CA TRP A 313 4.11 11.99 -22.54
C TRP A 313 2.63 11.57 -22.60
N GLN A 314 2.34 10.34 -23.00
CA GLN A 314 0.99 9.81 -23.05
C GLN A 314 0.33 9.81 -21.66
N PHE A 315 1.06 9.39 -20.63
CA PHE A 315 0.57 9.38 -19.25
C PHE A 315 0.31 10.80 -18.73
N SER A 316 1.30 11.68 -18.81
CA SER A 316 1.21 13.05 -18.28
C SER A 316 0.11 13.89 -18.91
N ARG A 317 -0.19 13.66 -20.20
CA ARG A 317 -1.30 14.30 -20.90
C ARG A 317 -2.67 13.84 -20.42
N LYS A 318 -2.84 12.54 -20.17
CA LYS A 318 -4.11 11.97 -19.68
C LYS A 318 -4.33 12.21 -18.19
N LYS A 319 -3.26 12.47 -17.43
CA LYS A 319 -3.24 12.46 -15.96
C LYS A 319 -2.55 13.69 -15.35
N VAL A 320 -2.81 14.87 -15.91
CA VAL A 320 -2.36 16.15 -15.31
C VAL A 320 -2.85 16.25 -13.86
N GLY A 321 -1.98 16.72 -12.96
CA GLY A 321 -2.26 16.81 -11.53
C GLY A 321 -1.84 15.58 -10.71
N SER A 322 -1.60 14.43 -11.36
CA SER A 322 -1.09 13.21 -10.71
C SER A 322 0.37 13.35 -10.27
N GLN A 323 0.85 12.44 -9.42
CA GLN A 323 2.26 12.38 -9.02
C GLN A 323 3.01 11.27 -9.74
N LEU A 324 4.28 11.48 -10.04
CA LEU A 324 5.19 10.48 -10.59
C LEU A 324 6.13 10.03 -9.48
N LEU A 325 5.90 8.85 -8.93
CA LEU A 325 6.73 8.25 -7.90
C LEU A 325 7.93 7.55 -8.55
N LEU A 326 9.12 8.11 -8.38
CA LEU A 326 10.38 7.47 -8.75
C LEU A 326 10.79 6.50 -7.63
N ILE A 327 10.96 5.24 -7.98
CA ILE A 327 11.33 4.16 -7.06
C ILE A 327 12.58 3.47 -7.59
N VAL A 328 13.58 3.29 -6.74
CA VAL A 328 14.81 2.55 -7.03
C VAL A 328 14.99 1.51 -5.94
N ASP A 329 15.16 0.24 -6.33
CA ASP A 329 15.37 -0.87 -5.39
C ASP A 329 14.27 -0.98 -4.31
N GLY A 330 13.04 -0.60 -4.66
CA GLY A 330 11.89 -0.59 -3.75
C GLY A 330 11.82 0.61 -2.80
N VAL A 331 12.78 1.54 -2.87
CA VAL A 331 12.81 2.79 -2.10
C VAL A 331 12.31 3.94 -2.96
N ALA A 332 11.34 4.71 -2.46
CA ALA A 332 10.88 5.88 -3.17
C ALA A 332 11.81 7.07 -2.98
N ILE A 333 12.28 7.58 -4.11
CA ILE A 333 13.31 8.60 -4.23
C ILE A 333 12.68 10.00 -4.29
N ALA A 334 11.65 10.14 -5.13
CA ALA A 334 10.98 11.42 -5.35
C ALA A 334 9.56 11.21 -5.86
N ALA A 335 8.73 12.24 -5.74
CA ALA A 335 7.35 12.22 -6.23
C ALA A 335 6.88 13.56 -6.81
N PRO A 336 7.52 14.06 -7.88
CA PRO A 336 7.09 15.29 -8.54
C PRO A 336 5.64 15.21 -9.03
N ARG A 337 4.93 16.33 -8.95
CA ARG A 337 3.57 16.47 -9.47
C ARG A 337 3.60 16.90 -10.94
N ILE A 338 2.79 16.26 -11.76
CA ILE A 338 2.62 16.59 -13.17
C ILE A 338 1.84 17.90 -13.28
N ARG A 339 2.52 19.00 -13.61
CA ARG A 339 1.89 20.32 -13.83
C ARG A 339 1.51 20.57 -15.30
N HIS A 340 2.26 19.98 -16.21
CA HIS A 340 2.09 20.11 -17.66
C HIS A 340 2.50 18.79 -18.34
N GLU A 341 2.17 18.66 -19.63
CA GLU A 341 2.55 17.50 -20.43
C GLU A 341 4.07 17.36 -20.52
N LEU A 342 4.57 16.15 -20.30
CA LEU A 342 6.00 15.82 -20.30
C LEU A 342 6.38 15.22 -21.66
N ALA A 343 6.53 16.06 -22.68
CA ALA A 343 6.91 15.66 -24.03
C ALA A 343 8.42 15.53 -24.25
N GLN A 344 9.23 16.01 -23.30
CA GLN A 344 10.68 16.03 -23.40
C GLN A 344 11.28 14.66 -23.07
N GLY A 345 12.45 14.38 -23.65
CA GLY A 345 13.21 13.15 -23.37
C GLY A 345 13.90 13.16 -22.01
N GLU A 346 13.90 14.28 -21.31
CA GLU A 346 14.54 14.44 -20.01
C GLU A 346 13.50 14.71 -18.93
N LEU A 347 13.61 13.98 -17.83
CA LEU A 347 12.86 14.23 -16.61
C LEU A 347 13.80 14.81 -15.56
N GLN A 348 13.59 16.07 -15.20
CA GLN A 348 14.35 16.72 -14.14
C GLN A 348 13.54 16.75 -12.84
N ILE A 349 14.15 16.27 -11.77
CA ILE A 349 13.62 16.31 -10.40
C ILE A 349 14.55 17.21 -9.61
N THR A 350 14.02 18.35 -9.15
CA THR A 350 14.84 19.40 -8.55
C THR A 350 14.72 19.47 -7.03
N GLN A 351 15.69 20.11 -6.39
CA GLN A 351 15.65 20.48 -4.96
C GLN A 351 15.54 19.27 -4.00
N MET A 352 16.24 18.17 -4.31
CA MET A 352 16.27 17.00 -3.43
C MET A 352 17.29 17.20 -2.30
N PRO A 353 16.91 17.01 -1.03
CA PRO A 353 17.78 17.29 0.11
C PRO A 353 18.82 16.17 0.38
N ASP A 354 18.54 14.93 -0.05
CA ASP A 354 19.43 13.80 0.21
C ASP A 354 20.38 13.52 -0.97
N LYS A 355 21.66 13.82 -0.78
CA LYS A 355 22.70 13.58 -1.78
C LYS A 355 22.99 12.08 -1.98
N VAL A 356 22.99 11.30 -0.90
CA VAL A 356 23.34 9.87 -0.96
C VAL A 356 22.29 9.14 -1.76
N LEU A 357 21.02 9.37 -1.45
CA LEU A 357 19.89 8.78 -2.14
C LEU A 357 19.80 9.18 -3.62
N VAL A 358 20.17 10.42 -3.98
CA VAL A 358 20.30 10.84 -5.39
C VAL A 358 21.43 10.10 -6.09
N GLN A 359 22.59 9.99 -5.45
CA GLN A 359 23.75 9.32 -6.04
C GLN A 359 23.49 7.83 -6.24
N ASP A 360 22.90 7.17 -5.24
CA ASP A 360 22.51 5.76 -5.31
C ASP A 360 21.51 5.51 -6.45
N ALA A 361 20.56 6.44 -6.65
CA ALA A 361 19.62 6.38 -7.77
C ALA A 361 20.31 6.52 -9.14
N VAL A 362 21.25 7.46 -9.27
CA VAL A 362 22.05 7.64 -10.50
C VAL A 362 22.87 6.38 -10.79
N ASP A 363 23.54 5.84 -9.78
CA ASP A 363 24.38 4.66 -9.90
C ASP A 363 23.55 3.43 -10.24
N ALA A 364 22.38 3.25 -9.62
CA ALA A 364 21.46 2.15 -9.94
C ALA A 364 20.93 2.22 -11.38
N ILE A 365 20.59 3.42 -11.88
CA ILE A 365 20.11 3.64 -13.25
C ILE A 365 21.22 3.38 -14.27
N ASN A 366 22.43 3.88 -14.01
CA ASN A 366 23.54 3.78 -14.96
C ASN A 366 24.19 2.39 -14.95
N ASN A 367 24.29 1.74 -13.79
CA ASN A 367 24.84 0.39 -13.65
C ASN A 367 23.76 -0.68 -13.87
N LYS A 368 23.23 -0.77 -15.10
CA LYS A 368 22.22 -1.76 -15.56
C LYS A 368 22.59 -3.23 -15.32
N THR A 369 23.79 -3.51 -14.82
CA THR A 369 24.29 -4.83 -14.45
C THR A 369 24.05 -5.12 -12.97
N GLY A 370 22.94 -5.81 -12.69
CA GLY A 370 22.60 -6.19 -11.31
C GLY A 370 21.73 -7.43 -11.12
N VAL A 371 21.41 -8.21 -12.16
CA VAL A 371 21.03 -9.63 -12.04
C VAL A 371 21.44 -10.34 -13.33
N LYS A 372 22.59 -11.02 -13.32
CA LYS A 372 22.77 -12.15 -14.24
C LYS A 372 21.90 -13.29 -13.71
N SER A 373 21.18 -13.90 -14.63
CA SER A 373 20.34 -15.10 -14.50
C SER A 373 20.88 -16.16 -13.55
#